data_AF-A0A318AFB3-F1
#
_entry.id   AF-A0A318AFB3-F1
#
_cell.length_a   1.000
_cell.length_b   1.000
_cell.length_c   1.000
_cell.angle_alpha   90.00
_cell.angle_beta   90.00
_cell.angle_gamma   90.00
#
_symmetry.space_group_name_H-M   'P 1'
#
loop_
_entity.id
_entity.type
_entity.pdbx_description
1 polymer ?
#
loop_
_entity_poly.entity_id
_entity_poly.type
_entity_poly.pdbx_seq_one_letter_code
_entity_poly.pdbx_strand_id
1 'polypeptide(L)'
;MTNGGYIDSNSADGLRNSLIDDFNHLYVHNLRGNARASGEQRRKEGGNAFEAGSHATVAIMLAVKDPAHAGPCVLHYNDIGDYLSREEKLEIVETSDVGTIEWSELELNERGEWINQSSDAFQGFYPIGDKHRDETTRALFSTYSAGLQTNRDAWVYNFSEKKLRSNVATLVGHLMRCAFPTRLNRVSTVTKPMSRNGLETIQSIWTQRGSNGPALCVTGRPGTDRLKSAQTRSAGVSTGPS
;
A
#
# COMPACT_ATOMS: atom_id res chain seq x y z
N MET A 1 5.29 -24.07 4.58
CA MET A 1 6.21 -23.04 4.05
C MET A 1 5.40 -21.89 3.48
N THR A 2 5.70 -20.66 3.86
CA THR A 2 4.98 -19.47 3.41
C THR A 2 5.97 -18.34 3.08
N ASN A 3 5.49 -17.27 2.46
CA ASN A 3 6.27 -16.04 2.32
C ASN A 3 6.53 -15.43 3.70
N GLY A 4 7.80 -15.27 4.08
CA GLY A 4 8.24 -14.76 5.39
C GLY A 4 8.09 -13.25 5.59
N GLY A 5 7.49 -12.51 4.64
CA GLY A 5 7.31 -11.06 4.75
C GLY A 5 6.51 -10.61 5.98
N TYR A 6 5.67 -11.46 6.56
CA TYR A 6 4.93 -11.13 7.79
C TYR A 6 5.82 -11.00 9.03
N ILE A 7 7.05 -11.51 9.02
CA ILE A 7 7.95 -11.49 10.18
C ILE A 7 8.34 -10.05 10.56
N ASP A 8 8.60 -9.19 9.56
CA ASP A 8 9.16 -7.84 9.73
C ASP A 8 8.36 -6.75 8.99
N SER A 9 7.23 -7.09 8.35
CA SER A 9 6.43 -6.10 7.63
C SER A 9 5.66 -5.17 8.58
N ASN A 10 5.66 -3.88 8.27
CA ASN A 10 4.86 -2.87 8.98
C ASN A 10 3.34 -3.12 8.88
N SER A 11 2.87 -3.82 7.84
CA SER A 11 1.44 -4.05 7.60
C SER A 11 0.92 -5.37 8.18
N ALA A 12 1.78 -6.13 8.85
CA ALA A 12 1.48 -7.46 9.37
C ALA A 12 1.45 -7.52 10.90
N ASP A 13 1.45 -6.36 11.56
CA ASP A 13 1.29 -6.19 13.00
C ASP A 13 0.00 -6.86 13.53
N GLY A 14 -1.16 -6.58 12.91
CA GLY A 14 -2.42 -7.20 13.29
C GLY A 14 -2.44 -8.72 13.09
N LEU A 15 -1.76 -9.22 12.05
CA LEU A 15 -1.61 -10.66 11.83
C LEU A 15 -0.75 -11.28 12.93
N ARG A 16 0.39 -10.67 13.26
CA ARG A 16 1.29 -11.16 14.30
C ARG A 16 0.60 -11.20 15.66
N ASN A 17 -0.15 -10.15 16.02
CA ASN A 17 -0.93 -10.13 17.27
C ASN A 17 -1.98 -11.25 17.30
N SER A 18 -2.72 -11.43 16.19
CA SER A 18 -3.73 -12.51 16.12
C SER A 18 -3.11 -13.91 16.26
N LEU A 19 -1.91 -14.13 15.69
CA LEU A 19 -1.21 -15.41 15.82
C LEU A 19 -0.75 -15.68 17.26
N ILE A 20 -0.33 -14.65 17.97
CA ILE A 20 0.04 -14.74 19.38
C ILE A 20 -1.20 -15.00 20.25
N ASP A 21 -2.34 -14.37 19.95
CA ASP A 21 -3.56 -14.57 20.72
C ASP A 21 -4.20 -15.95 20.49
N ASP A 22 -4.08 -16.48 19.26
CA ASP A 22 -4.77 -17.71 18.87
C ASP A 22 -4.01 -19.01 19.18
N PHE A 23 -2.68 -18.95 19.31
CA PHE A 23 -1.81 -20.13 19.42
C PHE A 23 -0.99 -20.10 20.71
N ASN A 24 -0.58 -21.27 21.19
CA ASN A 24 0.17 -21.41 22.44
C ASN A 24 1.68 -21.42 22.21
N HIS A 25 2.12 -22.07 21.13
CA HIS A 25 3.52 -22.08 20.71
C HIS A 25 3.60 -21.76 19.22
N LEU A 26 4.49 -20.84 18.87
CA LEU A 26 4.77 -20.48 17.50
C LEU A 26 6.25 -20.70 17.20
N TYR A 27 6.54 -21.60 16.27
CA TYR A 27 7.90 -21.85 15.78
C TYR A 27 8.05 -21.22 14.40
N VAL A 28 9.00 -20.29 14.27
CA VAL A 28 9.26 -19.55 13.04
C VAL A 28 10.73 -19.74 12.67
N HIS A 29 10.97 -20.55 11.65
CA HIS A 29 12.28 -20.75 11.07
C HIS A 29 12.40 -19.93 9.77
N ASN A 30 13.22 -18.88 9.82
CA ASN A 30 13.42 -17.94 8.73
C ASN A 30 14.57 -18.41 7.83
N LEU A 31 14.23 -18.81 6.59
CA LEU A 31 15.20 -19.24 5.58
C LEU A 31 15.78 -18.06 4.78
N ARG A 32 15.31 -16.84 5.06
CA ARG A 32 15.70 -15.61 4.35
C ARG A 32 15.45 -15.73 2.84
N GLY A 33 16.23 -15.03 2.02
CA GLY A 33 16.20 -15.13 0.56
C GLY A 33 15.43 -13.99 -0.12
N ASN A 34 15.30 -12.82 0.51
CA ASN A 34 14.70 -11.67 -0.15
C ASN A 34 15.59 -11.18 -1.32
N ALA A 35 15.13 -11.39 -2.55
CA ALA A 35 15.83 -10.95 -3.76
C ALA A 35 15.41 -9.58 -4.26
N ARG A 36 14.47 -8.91 -3.56
CA ARG A 36 14.09 -7.53 -3.86
C ARG A 36 14.99 -6.51 -3.16
N ALA A 37 15.74 -6.95 -2.15
CA ALA A 37 16.78 -6.14 -1.53
C ALA A 37 17.96 -5.94 -2.48
N SER A 38 18.77 -4.90 -2.24
CA SER A 38 19.94 -4.55 -3.05
C SER A 38 21.17 -4.33 -2.19
N GLY A 39 22.36 -4.44 -2.80
CA GLY A 39 23.63 -4.18 -2.12
C GLY A 39 23.96 -5.22 -1.05
N GLU A 40 24.42 -4.76 0.10
CA GLU A 40 24.90 -5.64 1.18
C GLU A 40 23.78 -6.47 1.80
N GLN A 41 22.58 -5.90 1.91
CA GLN A 41 21.43 -6.63 2.44
C GLN A 41 21.08 -7.83 1.56
N ARG A 42 21.19 -7.70 0.22
CA ARG A 42 21.00 -8.85 -0.68
C ARG A 42 22.05 -9.94 -0.47
N ARG A 43 23.30 -9.57 -0.20
CA ARG A 43 24.37 -10.55 0.04
C ARG A 43 24.12 -11.31 1.34
N LYS A 44 23.66 -10.63 2.38
CA LYS A 44 23.26 -11.24 3.66
C LYS A 44 22.10 -12.22 3.49
N GLU A 45 21.08 -11.85 2.72
CA GLU A 45 19.94 -12.73 2.43
C GLU A 45 20.35 -14.04 1.72
N GLY A 46 21.45 -14.02 0.97
CA GLY A 46 22.03 -15.20 0.34
C GLY A 46 21.18 -15.81 -0.78
N GLY A 47 21.30 -17.12 -0.95
CA GLY A 47 20.57 -17.91 -1.94
C GLY A 47 19.07 -18.01 -1.65
N ASN A 48 18.25 -18.06 -2.70
CA ASN A 48 16.81 -18.28 -2.59
C ASN A 48 16.50 -19.78 -2.58
N ALA A 49 15.68 -20.25 -1.64
CA ALA A 49 15.29 -21.66 -1.54
C ALA A 49 14.62 -22.20 -2.82
N PHE A 50 13.84 -21.36 -3.52
CA PHE A 50 13.11 -21.73 -4.75
C PHE A 50 13.72 -21.14 -6.03
N GLU A 51 14.99 -20.75 -6.01
CA GLU A 51 15.71 -20.19 -7.18
C GLU A 51 14.93 -19.06 -7.89
N ALA A 52 14.56 -19.28 -9.16
CA ALA A 52 13.81 -18.34 -10.01
C ALA A 52 12.30 -18.32 -9.72
N GLY A 53 11.78 -19.31 -8.98
CA GLY A 53 10.34 -19.42 -8.69
C GLY A 53 9.84 -18.39 -7.68
N SER A 54 10.73 -17.86 -6.82
CA SER A 54 10.37 -16.85 -5.83
C SER A 54 11.53 -15.91 -5.51
N HIS A 55 11.21 -14.62 -5.43
CA HIS A 55 12.09 -13.55 -4.96
C HIS A 55 11.77 -13.08 -3.53
N ALA A 56 10.81 -13.71 -2.87
CA ALA A 56 10.41 -13.37 -1.51
C ALA A 56 11.21 -14.16 -0.47
N THR A 57 11.33 -13.59 0.73
CA THR A 57 11.73 -14.33 1.93
C THR A 57 10.85 -15.55 2.11
N VAL A 58 11.44 -16.67 2.48
CA VAL A 58 10.72 -17.92 2.76
C VAL A 58 10.87 -18.24 4.24
N ALA A 59 9.76 -18.60 4.88
CA ALA A 59 9.76 -19.03 6.27
C ALA A 59 8.94 -20.31 6.47
N ILE A 60 9.38 -21.15 7.40
CA ILE A 60 8.64 -22.29 7.91
C ILE A 60 8.00 -21.84 9.22
N MET A 61 6.68 -21.86 9.28
CA MET A 61 5.93 -21.59 10.50
C MET A 61 5.21 -22.87 10.92
N LEU A 62 5.36 -23.22 12.19
CA LEU A 62 4.57 -24.24 12.86
C LEU A 62 3.85 -23.57 14.04
N ALA A 63 2.52 -23.55 13.97
CA ALA A 63 1.66 -22.95 14.98
C ALA A 63 0.92 -24.07 15.72
N VAL A 64 1.11 -24.17 17.03
CA VAL A 64 0.58 -25.25 17.87
C VAL A 64 -0.47 -24.69 18.81
N LYS A 65 -1.65 -25.33 18.83
CA LYS A 65 -2.66 -25.13 19.86
C LYS A 65 -2.61 -26.30 20.82
N ASP A 66 -2.28 -26.02 22.07
CA ASP A 66 -2.30 -26.97 23.16
C ASP A 66 -3.40 -26.56 24.16
N PRO A 67 -4.49 -27.33 24.28
CA PRO A 67 -5.56 -27.03 25.25
C PRO A 67 -5.11 -27.14 26.70
N ALA A 68 -3.97 -27.78 26.98
CA ALA A 68 -3.40 -27.87 28.32
C ALA A 68 -2.48 -26.68 28.66
N HIS A 69 -2.05 -25.90 27.67
CA HIS A 69 -1.17 -24.75 27.90
C HIS A 69 -1.95 -23.60 28.53
N ALA A 70 -1.44 -23.11 29.66
CA ALA A 70 -1.98 -21.96 30.36
C ALA A 70 -0.93 -20.85 30.38
N GLY A 71 -1.29 -19.69 29.84
CA GLY A 71 -0.42 -18.51 29.79
C GLY A 71 -0.30 -17.90 28.40
N PRO A 72 0.56 -16.88 28.25
CA PRO A 72 0.81 -16.24 26.97
C PRO A 72 1.48 -17.21 25.98
N CYS A 73 1.37 -16.88 24.70
CA CYS A 73 2.04 -17.61 23.62
C CYS A 73 3.57 -17.48 23.73
N VAL A 74 4.28 -18.58 23.45
CA VAL A 74 5.74 -18.58 23.36
C VAL A 74 6.16 -18.57 21.89
N LEU A 75 6.90 -17.53 21.50
CA LEU A 75 7.45 -17.37 20.15
C LEU A 75 8.89 -17.88 20.09
N HIS A 76 9.08 -19.02 19.43
CA HIS A 76 10.36 -19.61 19.11
C HIS A 76 10.79 -19.16 17.71
N TYR A 77 11.86 -18.37 17.63
CA TYR A 77 12.39 -17.87 16.37
C TYR A 77 13.79 -18.40 16.11
N ASN A 78 14.06 -18.75 14.86
CA ASN A 78 15.40 -19.07 14.41
C ASN A 78 15.65 -18.45 13.03
N ASP A 79 16.77 -17.77 12.88
CA ASP A 79 17.29 -17.33 11.59
C ASP A 79 18.37 -18.33 11.14
N ILE A 80 18.26 -18.80 9.89
CA ILE A 80 19.23 -19.72 9.30
C ILE A 80 20.64 -19.10 9.17
N GLY A 81 20.74 -17.77 9.07
CA GLY A 81 22.01 -17.04 9.02
C GLY A 81 22.25 -16.21 7.75
N ASP A 82 23.31 -15.41 7.80
CA ASP A 82 23.75 -14.52 6.71
C ASP A 82 24.64 -15.26 5.70
N TYR A 83 24.58 -14.84 4.42
CA TYR A 83 25.49 -15.24 3.33
C TYR A 83 25.48 -16.71 2.91
N LEU A 84 24.45 -17.46 3.30
CA LEU A 84 24.32 -18.87 2.91
C LEU A 84 23.82 -19.02 1.47
N SER A 85 24.43 -19.94 0.73
CA SER A 85 23.95 -20.41 -0.57
C SER A 85 22.65 -21.20 -0.43
N ARG A 86 22.02 -21.53 -1.55
CA ARG A 86 20.78 -22.32 -1.53
C ARG A 86 21.05 -23.74 -1.01
N GLU A 87 22.12 -24.34 -1.49
CA GLU A 87 22.51 -25.71 -1.18
C GLU A 87 22.79 -25.87 0.31
N GLU A 88 23.54 -24.95 0.91
CA GLU A 88 23.81 -24.94 2.36
C GLU A 88 22.51 -24.78 3.16
N LYS A 89 21.59 -23.90 2.72
CA LYS A 89 20.29 -23.75 3.40
C LYS A 89 19.46 -25.04 3.34
N LEU A 90 19.46 -25.72 2.20
CA LEU A 90 18.72 -26.97 2.04
C LEU A 90 19.34 -28.11 2.87
N GLU A 91 20.66 -28.19 2.96
CA GLU A 91 21.38 -29.14 3.81
C GLU A 91 21.06 -28.91 5.30
N ILE A 92 21.05 -27.64 5.74
CA ILE A 92 20.64 -27.30 7.12
C ILE A 92 19.19 -27.75 7.36
N VAL A 93 18.27 -27.46 6.44
CA VAL A 93 16.86 -27.85 6.59
C VAL A 93 16.67 -29.37 6.58
N GLU A 94 17.44 -30.10 5.77
CA GLU A 94 17.39 -31.58 5.72
C GLU A 94 17.87 -32.23 7.01
N THR A 95 18.87 -31.64 7.65
CA THR A 95 19.44 -32.14 8.92
C THR A 95 18.75 -31.59 10.17
N SER A 96 17.86 -30.62 10.00
CA SER A 96 17.16 -29.95 11.10
C SER A 96 15.81 -30.56 11.41
N ASP A 97 15.54 -30.77 12.70
CA ASP A 97 14.23 -31.08 13.27
C ASP A 97 13.89 -30.04 14.34
N VAL A 98 12.63 -29.98 14.77
CA VAL A 98 12.15 -29.04 15.80
C VAL A 98 12.97 -29.18 17.09
N GLY A 99 13.47 -30.38 17.41
CA GLY A 99 14.32 -30.62 18.58
C GLY A 99 15.80 -30.30 18.41
N THR A 100 16.31 -30.14 17.19
CA THR A 100 17.73 -29.86 16.92
C THR A 100 18.01 -28.39 16.62
N ILE A 101 16.99 -27.65 16.15
CA ILE A 101 17.10 -26.22 15.90
C ILE A 101 17.31 -25.48 17.22
N GLU A 102 18.34 -24.64 17.28
CA GLU A 102 18.53 -23.71 18.39
C GLU A 102 17.55 -22.55 18.28
N TRP A 103 16.43 -22.69 18.99
CA TRP A 103 15.39 -21.66 19.04
C TRP A 103 15.78 -20.53 19.99
N SER A 104 15.61 -19.29 19.52
CA SER A 104 15.63 -18.11 20.36
C SER A 104 14.20 -17.76 20.74
N GLU A 105 13.91 -17.72 22.03
CA GLU A 105 12.63 -17.21 22.52
C GLU A 105 12.63 -15.69 22.41
N LEU A 106 11.64 -15.14 21.71
CA LEU A 106 11.50 -13.70 21.54
C LEU A 106 10.49 -13.15 22.53
N GLU A 107 10.88 -12.08 23.24
CA GLU A 107 9.95 -11.31 24.06
C GLU A 107 9.04 -10.49 23.14
N LEU A 108 7.73 -10.65 23.31
CA LEU A 108 6.74 -9.95 22.51
C LEU A 108 6.54 -8.54 23.07
N ASN A 109 6.63 -7.53 22.20
CA ASN A 109 6.33 -6.15 22.57
C ASN A 109 4.86 -5.80 22.28
N GLU A 110 4.36 -4.71 22.87
CA GLU A 110 2.98 -4.24 22.66
C GLU A 110 2.68 -3.87 21.21
N ARG A 111 3.72 -3.58 20.42
CA ARG A 111 3.63 -3.18 19.01
C ARG A 111 3.52 -4.39 18.07
N GLY A 112 3.67 -5.61 18.59
CA GLY A 112 3.66 -6.83 17.80
C GLY A 112 4.87 -6.98 16.87
N GLU A 113 6.00 -6.35 17.16
CA GLU A 113 7.26 -6.51 16.41
C GLU A 113 8.02 -7.73 16.95
N TRP A 114 8.29 -8.71 16.11
CA TRP A 114 9.02 -9.92 16.54
C TRP A 114 10.53 -9.70 16.50
N ILE A 115 11.04 -9.23 15.36
CA ILE A 115 12.45 -8.89 15.18
C ILE A 115 12.61 -7.38 15.01
N ASN A 116 13.84 -6.88 15.12
CA ASN A 116 14.17 -5.46 14.93
C ASN A 116 13.29 -4.49 15.75
N GLN A 117 12.99 -4.86 17.00
CA GLN A 117 12.08 -4.09 17.85
C GLN A 117 12.52 -2.65 18.01
N SER A 118 11.57 -1.74 17.83
CA SER A 118 11.81 -0.31 17.94
C SER A 118 11.94 0.11 19.39
N SER A 119 12.84 1.07 19.66
CA SER A 119 12.98 1.66 20.99
C SER A 119 11.93 2.74 21.23
N ASP A 120 11.34 2.77 22.43
CA ASP A 120 10.42 3.83 22.85
C ASP A 120 11.08 5.20 22.95
N ALA A 121 12.41 5.26 23.11
CA ALA A 121 13.16 6.52 23.15
C ALA A 121 12.92 7.38 21.90
N PHE A 122 12.64 6.75 20.75
CA PHE A 122 12.37 7.47 19.52
C PHE A 122 11.08 8.31 19.59
N GLN A 123 10.09 7.89 20.39
CA GLN A 123 8.83 8.61 20.56
C GLN A 123 8.97 9.93 21.34
N GLY A 124 10.10 10.11 22.04
CA GLY A 124 10.40 11.37 22.75
C GLY A 124 10.87 12.51 21.83
N PHE A 125 11.23 12.23 20.58
CA PHE A 125 11.69 13.25 19.64
C PHE A 125 10.51 13.98 18.97
N TYR A 126 10.76 15.22 18.53
CA TYR A 126 9.79 15.96 17.75
C TYR A 126 9.56 15.29 16.38
N PRO A 127 8.30 15.02 16.00
CA PRO A 127 8.01 14.43 14.70
C PRO A 127 8.34 15.43 13.59
N ILE A 128 8.89 14.92 12.48
CA ILE A 128 9.22 15.75 11.31
C ILE A 128 7.93 16.23 10.62
N GLY A 129 6.94 15.34 10.49
CA GLY A 129 5.65 15.64 9.91
C GLY A 129 4.60 14.63 10.36
N ASP A 130 3.37 15.10 10.59
CA ASP A 130 2.23 14.26 10.94
C ASP A 130 0.99 14.68 10.11
N LYS A 131 0.26 13.68 9.58
CA LYS A 131 -0.98 13.85 8.82
C LYS A 131 -2.18 13.98 9.74
N HIS A 132 -2.13 13.35 10.90
CA HIS A 132 -3.19 13.31 11.89
C HIS A 132 -2.82 14.23 13.04
N ARG A 133 -2.80 15.54 12.74
CA ARG A 133 -2.45 16.54 13.74
C ARG A 133 -3.54 16.63 14.80
N ASP A 134 -3.21 16.21 16.00
CA ASP A 134 -3.88 16.67 17.19
C ASP A 134 -3.28 18.02 17.62
N GLU A 135 -4.05 18.85 18.34
CA GLU A 135 -3.60 20.18 18.82
C GLU A 135 -2.33 20.11 19.70
N THR A 136 -2.03 18.92 20.23
CA THR A 136 -0.88 18.60 21.07
C THR A 136 0.38 18.21 20.29
N THR A 137 0.25 17.78 19.03
CA THR A 137 1.39 17.27 18.23
C THR A 137 2.16 18.42 17.58
N ARG A 138 3.35 18.72 18.11
CA ARG A 138 4.25 19.74 17.57
C ARG A 138 5.19 19.16 16.50
N ALA A 139 4.68 18.97 15.29
CA ALA A 139 5.52 18.57 14.15
C ALA A 139 6.35 19.75 13.60
N LEU A 140 7.59 19.46 13.17
CA LEU A 140 8.52 20.48 12.64
C LEU A 140 8.01 21.13 11.35
N PHE A 141 7.52 20.33 10.40
CA PHE A 141 7.02 20.83 9.12
C PHE A 141 5.50 20.86 9.08
N SER A 142 4.92 21.96 8.62
CA SER A 142 3.47 22.11 8.41
C SER A 142 2.96 21.30 7.21
N THR A 143 3.80 21.19 6.18
CA THR A 143 3.43 20.66 4.87
C THR A 143 4.51 19.73 4.38
N TYR A 144 4.10 18.55 3.93
CA TYR A 144 4.97 17.55 3.33
C TYR A 144 4.16 16.69 2.35
N SER A 145 4.84 16.08 1.39
CA SER A 145 4.21 15.18 0.43
C SER A 145 5.11 13.97 0.18
N ALA A 146 4.49 12.86 -0.21
CA ALA A 146 5.24 11.76 -0.81
C ALA A 146 5.79 12.18 -2.18
N GLY A 147 6.72 11.39 -2.71
CA GLY A 147 7.18 11.55 -4.09
C GLY A 147 6.05 11.34 -5.11
N LEU A 148 6.24 11.87 -6.32
CA LEU A 148 5.29 11.67 -7.41
C LEU A 148 5.23 10.19 -7.81
N GLN A 149 4.04 9.59 -7.76
CA GLN A 149 3.78 8.21 -8.17
C GLN A 149 2.88 8.20 -9.41
N THR A 150 3.43 7.87 -10.58
CA THR A 150 2.65 7.95 -11.83
C THR A 150 1.96 6.63 -12.21
N ASN A 151 2.45 5.50 -11.68
CA ASN A 151 2.06 4.13 -12.05
C ASN A 151 2.19 3.81 -13.56
N ARG A 152 2.87 4.66 -14.33
CA ARG A 152 3.02 4.54 -15.80
C ARG A 152 4.32 5.20 -16.29
N ASP A 153 5.39 5.09 -15.50
CA ASP A 153 6.63 5.85 -15.67
C ASP A 153 7.21 5.72 -17.08
N ALA A 154 7.13 4.54 -17.71
CA ALA A 154 7.58 4.33 -19.09
C ALA A 154 6.99 5.31 -20.12
N TRP A 155 5.79 5.85 -19.86
CA TRP A 155 5.10 6.78 -20.74
C TRP A 155 5.26 8.25 -20.33
N VAL A 156 5.31 8.52 -19.02
CA VAL A 156 5.23 9.89 -18.47
C VAL A 156 6.53 10.37 -17.81
N TYR A 157 7.58 9.54 -17.83
CA TYR A 157 8.92 9.91 -17.40
C TYR A 157 9.92 9.61 -18.52
N ASN A 158 10.75 10.58 -18.87
CA ASN A 158 11.80 10.39 -19.89
C ASN A 158 12.92 11.40 -19.70
N PHE A 159 14.15 11.01 -19.99
CA PHE A 159 15.29 11.94 -20.05
C PHE A 159 15.16 12.96 -21.18
N SER A 160 14.44 12.63 -22.27
CA SER A 160 14.22 13.53 -23.40
C SER A 160 12.80 14.09 -23.42
N GLU A 161 12.68 15.41 -23.36
CA GLU A 161 11.38 16.10 -23.41
C GLU A 161 10.60 15.78 -24.69
N LYS A 162 11.27 15.74 -25.85
CA LYS A 162 10.62 15.43 -27.14
C LYS A 162 10.00 14.03 -27.14
N LYS A 163 10.72 13.04 -26.59
CA LYS A 163 10.22 11.66 -26.47
C LYS A 163 9.06 11.60 -25.47
N LEU A 164 9.17 12.28 -24.34
CA LEU A 164 8.09 12.38 -23.34
C LEU A 164 6.80 12.92 -23.96
N ARG A 165 6.86 14.06 -24.66
CA ARG A 165 5.70 14.67 -25.31
C ARG A 165 5.05 13.73 -26.32
N SER A 166 5.87 13.03 -27.12
CA SER A 166 5.37 12.04 -28.07
C SER A 166 4.69 10.87 -27.37
N ASN A 167 5.32 10.30 -26.34
CA ASN A 167 4.78 9.16 -25.58
C ASN A 167 3.44 9.51 -24.94
N VAL A 168 3.34 10.69 -24.30
CA VAL A 168 2.10 11.15 -23.67
C VAL A 168 1.00 11.39 -24.71
N ALA A 169 1.32 12.02 -25.85
CA ALA A 169 0.35 12.22 -26.93
C ALA A 169 -0.18 10.88 -27.48
N THR A 170 0.69 9.89 -27.66
CA THR A 170 0.31 8.53 -28.06
C THR A 170 -0.60 7.88 -27.02
N LEU A 171 -0.24 7.94 -25.73
CA LEU A 171 -1.03 7.39 -24.64
C LEU A 171 -2.44 7.99 -24.61
N VAL A 172 -2.54 9.32 -24.68
CA VAL A 172 -3.82 10.04 -24.70
C VAL A 172 -4.63 9.68 -25.95
N GLY A 173 -3.99 9.63 -27.12
CA GLY A 173 -4.64 9.24 -28.37
C GLY A 173 -5.22 7.82 -28.35
N HIS A 174 -4.48 6.86 -27.80
CA HIS A 174 -4.98 5.49 -27.59
C HIS A 174 -6.13 5.46 -26.59
N LEU A 175 -6.00 6.16 -25.46
CA LEU A 175 -7.06 6.22 -24.45
C LEU A 175 -8.36 6.79 -25.04
N MET A 176 -8.28 7.89 -25.80
CA MET A 176 -9.44 8.50 -26.47
C MET A 176 -10.08 7.55 -27.49
N ARG A 177 -9.27 6.77 -28.22
CA ARG A 177 -9.77 5.80 -29.20
C ARG A 177 -10.46 4.59 -28.56
N CYS A 178 -9.91 4.09 -27.45
CA CYS A 178 -10.45 2.91 -26.75
C CYS A 178 -11.64 3.27 -25.83
N ALA A 179 -11.65 4.46 -25.22
CA ALA A 179 -12.71 4.90 -24.31
C ALA A 179 -13.97 5.39 -25.05
N PHE A 180 -13.85 5.77 -26.33
CA PHE A 180 -14.98 6.18 -27.17
C PHE A 180 -15.05 5.36 -28.47
N PRO A 181 -15.42 4.05 -28.43
CA PRO A 181 -15.40 3.21 -29.62
C PRO A 181 -16.44 3.56 -30.69
N THR A 182 -17.41 4.45 -30.43
CA THR A 182 -18.49 4.69 -31.39
C THR A 182 -19.16 6.05 -31.23
N ARG A 183 -18.71 7.03 -32.01
CA ARG A 183 -19.60 8.09 -32.56
C ARG A 183 -19.15 8.60 -33.93
N LEU A 184 -18.46 7.76 -34.71
CA LEU A 184 -18.06 8.08 -36.09
C LEU A 184 -18.48 6.99 -37.08
N ASN A 185 -19.67 6.41 -36.90
CA ASN A 185 -20.30 5.55 -37.92
C ASN A 185 -21.81 5.83 -38.07
N ARG A 186 -22.22 7.11 -37.96
CA ARG A 186 -23.55 7.55 -38.43
C ARG A 186 -23.48 8.93 -39.07
N VAL A 187 -22.70 9.06 -40.14
CA VAL A 187 -23.02 9.98 -41.24
C VAL A 187 -22.55 9.33 -42.55
N SER A 188 -23.20 8.25 -42.96
CA SER A 188 -23.28 7.93 -44.38
C SER A 188 -24.52 8.62 -44.93
N THR A 189 -24.33 9.38 -46.02
CA THR A 189 -25.33 10.13 -46.81
C THR A 189 -25.66 11.55 -46.31
N VAL A 190 -24.81 12.52 -46.66
CA VAL A 190 -25.23 13.67 -47.50
C VAL A 190 -24.02 14.06 -48.35
N THR A 191 -24.02 13.66 -49.62
CA THR A 191 -23.19 14.29 -50.64
C THR A 191 -23.77 15.68 -50.92
N LYS A 192 -23.06 16.72 -50.49
CA LYS A 192 -23.20 18.06 -51.06
C LYS A 192 -21.80 18.67 -51.17
N PRO A 193 -21.31 19.01 -52.38
CA PRO A 193 -20.02 19.67 -52.51
C PRO A 193 -20.16 21.12 -52.02
N MET A 194 -19.36 21.51 -51.03
CA MET A 194 -19.32 22.89 -50.55
C MET A 194 -17.97 23.51 -50.90
N SER A 195 -18.03 24.70 -51.51
CA SER A 195 -16.95 25.40 -52.19
C SER A 195 -15.81 25.84 -51.25
N ARG A 196 -14.65 26.11 -51.87
CA ARG A 196 -13.51 26.86 -51.29
C ARG A 196 -14.02 28.05 -50.48
N ASN A 197 -13.96 27.96 -49.16
CA ASN A 197 -13.70 29.02 -48.17
C ASN A 197 -14.09 28.48 -46.78
N GLY A 198 -13.15 27.78 -46.15
CA GLY A 198 -13.35 27.11 -44.87
C GLY A 198 -12.07 26.94 -44.06
N LEU A 199 -11.19 27.97 -44.09
CA LEU A 199 -9.96 27.98 -43.30
C LEU A 199 -9.97 29.00 -42.14
N GLU A 200 -11.03 29.79 -41.95
CA GLU A 200 -11.05 30.81 -40.88
C GLU A 200 -11.88 30.46 -39.64
N THR A 201 -12.55 29.30 -39.57
CA THR A 201 -13.50 29.03 -38.46
C THR A 201 -12.92 28.21 -37.29
N ILE A 202 -11.68 27.70 -37.37
CA ILE A 202 -11.09 26.90 -36.27
C ILE A 202 -10.27 27.78 -35.29
N GLN A 203 -9.93 29.01 -35.67
CA GLN A 203 -9.12 29.91 -34.84
C GLN A 203 -9.91 30.66 -33.75
N SER A 204 -11.25 30.65 -33.78
CA SER A 204 -12.09 31.40 -32.82
C SER A 204 -12.50 30.59 -31.58
N ILE A 205 -12.43 29.26 -31.60
CA ILE A 205 -12.94 28.40 -30.51
C ILE A 205 -11.91 28.22 -29.38
N TRP A 206 -10.61 28.39 -29.65
CA TRP A 206 -9.56 28.27 -28.62
C TRP A 206 -9.24 29.60 -27.89
N THR A 207 -9.67 30.74 -28.45
CA THR A 207 -9.29 32.07 -27.92
C THR A 207 -10.30 32.64 -26.90
N GLN A 208 -11.46 32.00 -26.71
CA GLN A 208 -12.51 32.48 -25.79
C GLN A 208 -12.59 31.76 -24.42
N ARG A 209 -11.70 30.80 -24.13
CA ARG A 209 -11.62 30.15 -22.79
C ARG A 209 -10.38 30.54 -21.98
N GLY A 210 -9.67 31.58 -22.40
CA GLY A 210 -8.44 32.07 -21.77
C GLY A 210 -8.58 33.30 -20.87
N SER A 211 -9.78 33.83 -20.63
CA SER A 211 -9.98 34.98 -19.74
C SER A 211 -11.13 34.74 -18.78
N ASN A 212 -10.78 34.59 -17.50
CA ASN A 212 -11.57 34.76 -16.26
C ASN A 212 -11.41 33.56 -15.31
N GLY A 213 -10.47 33.68 -14.36
CA GLY A 213 -10.70 33.17 -13.01
C GLY A 213 -11.33 34.27 -12.14
N PRO A 214 -11.68 34.02 -10.85
CA PRO A 214 -11.50 32.78 -10.08
C PRO A 214 -12.79 32.29 -9.34
N ALA A 215 -12.61 31.17 -8.61
CA ALA A 215 -13.37 30.73 -7.42
C ALA A 215 -14.73 29.98 -7.59
N LEU A 216 -14.75 28.69 -7.23
CA LEU A 216 -15.42 28.12 -6.03
C LEU A 216 -15.37 26.59 -6.12
N CYS A 217 -14.69 25.93 -5.19
CA CYS A 217 -14.85 24.49 -4.95
C CYS A 217 -15.97 24.29 -3.92
N VAL A 218 -17.10 23.73 -4.32
CA VAL A 218 -18.11 23.16 -3.43
C VAL A 218 -18.39 21.75 -3.92
N THR A 219 -17.81 20.74 -3.24
CA THR A 219 -18.19 19.34 -3.44
C THR A 219 -19.31 18.99 -2.44
N GLY A 220 -20.55 19.27 -2.82
CA GLY A 220 -21.74 18.72 -2.17
C GLY A 220 -22.16 17.41 -2.85
N ARG A 221 -22.17 16.31 -2.09
CA ARG A 221 -22.77 15.03 -2.53
C ARG A 221 -24.29 15.19 -2.71
N PRO A 222 -24.92 14.65 -3.77
CA PRO A 222 -26.36 14.52 -3.80
C PRO A 222 -26.78 13.28 -3.01
N GLY A 223 -27.38 13.50 -1.84
CA GLY A 223 -28.21 12.52 -1.15
C GLY A 223 -29.57 12.41 -1.83
N THR A 224 -30.05 11.17 -1.96
CA THR A 224 -31.39 10.83 -2.41
C THR A 224 -32.40 11.10 -1.30
N ASP A 225 -33.19 12.16 -1.44
CA ASP A 225 -34.38 12.41 -0.62
C ASP A 225 -35.55 11.52 -1.08
N ARG A 226 -36.03 10.67 -0.17
CA ARG A 226 -37.33 10.00 -0.26
C ARG A 226 -38.15 10.39 0.96
N LEU A 227 -39.21 11.14 0.69
CA LEU A 227 -40.29 11.59 1.58
C LEU A 227 -40.68 10.54 2.65
N LYS A 228 -40.75 10.95 3.92
CA LYS A 228 -41.76 10.47 4.89
C LYS A 228 -42.07 11.57 5.92
N SER A 229 -43.37 11.73 6.13
CA SER A 229 -44.10 12.74 6.89
C SER A 229 -43.83 12.75 8.39
N ALA A 230 -43.82 13.96 8.96
CA ALA A 230 -43.76 14.24 10.39
C ALA A 230 -45.10 13.99 11.10
N GLN A 231 -45.04 13.30 12.24
CA GLN A 231 -46.00 13.41 13.34
C GLN A 231 -45.21 13.71 14.61
N THR A 232 -45.34 14.94 15.10
CA THR A 232 -44.77 15.44 16.34
C THR A 232 -45.64 15.02 17.53
N ARG A 233 -45.07 14.34 18.52
CA ARG A 233 -45.57 14.31 19.90
C ARG A 233 -44.58 15.07 20.78
N SER A 234 -45.08 16.14 21.38
CA SER A 234 -44.40 16.97 22.38
C SER A 234 -44.31 16.24 23.71
N ALA A 235 -43.09 16.05 24.24
CA ALA A 235 -42.86 15.77 25.65
C ALA A 235 -42.51 17.10 26.33
N GLY A 236 -43.36 17.53 27.25
CA GLY A 236 -43.15 18.73 28.05
C GLY A 236 -42.12 18.49 29.14
N VAL A 237 -41.20 19.45 29.28
CA VAL A 237 -40.36 19.65 30.46
C VAL A 237 -41.15 20.58 31.39
N SER A 238 -41.44 20.13 32.61
CA SER A 238 -41.91 20.98 33.70
C SER A 238 -40.85 21.06 34.78
N THR A 239 -40.31 22.25 34.98
CA THR A 239 -39.61 22.69 36.19
C THR A 239 -40.64 23.12 37.24
N GLY A 240 -40.37 22.85 38.52
CA GLY A 240 -41.10 23.46 39.64
C GLY A 240 -40.72 22.86 41.01
N PRO A 241 -40.52 23.67 42.08
CA PRO A 241 -39.67 23.31 43.22
C PRO A 241 -40.44 22.93 44.50
N SER A 242 -39.66 22.56 45.52
CA SER A 242 -39.97 22.26 46.95
C SER A 242 -40.18 20.78 47.27
#